data_AF-A0A7S0FHV0-F1
#
_entry.id   AF-A0A7S0FHV0-F1
#
_cell.length_a   1.000
_cell.length_b   1.000
_cell.length_c   1.000
_cell.angle_alpha   90.00
_cell.angle_beta   90.00
_cell.angle_gamma   90.00
#
_symmetry.space_group_name_H-M   'P 1'
#
loop_
_entity.id
_entity.type
_entity.pdbx_description
1 polymer ?
#
loop_
_entity_poly.entity_id
_entity_poly.type
_entity_poly.pdbx_seq_one_letter_code
_entity_poly.pdbx_strand_id
1 'polypeptide(L)'
;MADCEEGLVGTARVPAPMPVKPRTIFFEACVLGLLGPTTLSLIIPGLVGEDLAVKSGMGLMWSFMPWATMLFFTCLVCGPLAPVKKVIPSLKTMVLGKAIPEPTADGVRLVFDDHGMARTVYAKYRPLGIVHAATAPNVVSGFSINSYAKAELGVQVGWRLTCIGDADLVGGLGFEGLTGALHKHMRDLPVWPLPLQFAEQHSSEPKMIEFVERPLGLVFNPRSRTEVHDIHDNSPAQREGVQPGWRLTKIGDYDVHENHGFSELITHLKRAIQPLDEAGKISPGIQIAIVN
;
A
#
# COMPACT_ATOMS: atom_id res chain seq x y z
N MET A 1 -45.26 -20.66 52.46
CA MET A 1 -43.89 -20.10 52.42
C MET A 1 -43.28 -20.64 51.13
N ALA A 2 -43.74 -20.14 49.98
CA ALA A 2 -43.33 -18.90 49.31
C ALA A 2 -41.86 -19.04 48.85
N ASP A 3 -41.64 -19.52 47.63
CA ASP A 3 -41.59 -18.78 46.35
C ASP A 3 -40.21 -18.13 46.15
N CYS A 4 -39.40 -18.72 45.26
CA CYS A 4 -38.19 -18.09 44.70
C CYS A 4 -38.28 -18.11 43.17
N GLU A 5 -38.04 -16.93 42.63
CA GLU A 5 -38.46 -16.40 41.34
C GLU A 5 -37.78 -17.00 40.11
N GLU A 6 -38.55 -17.00 39.02
CA GLU A 6 -38.11 -17.20 37.65
C GLU A 6 -37.24 -16.02 37.16
N GLY A 7 -36.03 -16.32 36.71
CA GLY A 7 -35.12 -15.37 36.08
C GLY A 7 -35.36 -15.25 34.57
N LEU A 8 -35.73 -14.04 34.17
CA LEU A 8 -35.97 -13.55 32.81
C LEU A 8 -34.97 -14.02 31.73
N VAL A 9 -35.51 -14.65 30.69
CA VAL A 9 -34.84 -14.88 29.40
C VAL A 9 -34.82 -13.58 28.61
N GLY A 10 -33.67 -12.89 28.62
CA GLY A 10 -33.41 -11.75 27.75
C GLY A 10 -33.15 -12.19 26.32
N THR A 11 -34.10 -11.96 25.42
CA THR A 11 -33.90 -12.13 23.97
C THR A 11 -32.97 -11.05 23.44
N ALA A 12 -31.72 -11.44 23.14
CA ALA A 12 -30.76 -10.57 22.46
C ALA A 12 -31.31 -10.21 21.07
N ARG A 13 -31.60 -8.92 20.85
CA ARG A 13 -31.95 -8.40 19.52
C ARG A 13 -30.73 -8.49 18.62
N VAL A 14 -30.85 -9.31 17.59
CA VAL A 14 -29.91 -9.36 16.45
C VAL A 14 -29.89 -7.96 15.80
N PRO A 15 -28.72 -7.31 15.66
CA PRO A 15 -28.62 -6.03 14.98
C PRO A 15 -28.98 -6.18 13.49
N ALA A 16 -29.80 -5.26 12.99
CA ALA A 16 -30.23 -5.24 11.60
C ALA A 16 -29.02 -5.11 10.64
N PRO A 17 -29.04 -5.79 9.49
CA PRO A 17 -27.99 -5.67 8.48
C PRO A 17 -27.89 -4.22 7.98
N MET A 18 -26.67 -3.69 7.95
CA MET A 18 -26.42 -2.35 7.43
C MET A 18 -26.68 -2.28 5.92
N PRO A 19 -27.23 -1.17 5.40
CA PRO A 19 -27.47 -0.98 3.98
C PRO A 19 -26.15 -0.92 3.22
N VAL A 20 -25.91 -1.92 2.37
CA VAL A 20 -24.79 -1.94 1.43
C VAL A 20 -25.02 -0.83 0.41
N LYS A 21 -24.16 0.20 0.44
CA LYS A 21 -24.16 1.26 -0.59
C LYS A 21 -23.81 0.63 -1.96
N PRO A 22 -24.63 0.83 -3.00
CA PRO A 22 -24.28 0.36 -4.34
C PRO A 22 -23.02 1.08 -4.82
N ARG A 23 -22.00 0.31 -5.19
CA ARG A 23 -20.83 0.82 -5.92
C ARG A 23 -21.32 1.23 -7.32
N THR A 24 -21.42 2.53 -7.56
CA THR A 24 -21.64 3.09 -8.89
C THR A 24 -20.39 2.86 -9.73
N ILE A 25 -20.44 1.84 -10.58
CA ILE A 25 -19.42 1.60 -11.62
C ILE A 25 -19.70 2.61 -12.74
N PHE A 26 -18.86 3.64 -12.84
CA PHE A 26 -18.83 4.51 -14.01
C PHE A 26 -18.18 3.74 -15.15
N PHE A 27 -19.00 3.20 -16.05
CA PHE A 27 -18.56 2.81 -17.40
C PHE A 27 -18.48 4.10 -18.23
N GLU A 28 -17.27 4.62 -18.44
CA GLU A 28 -17.02 5.52 -19.56
C GLU A 28 -17.19 4.72 -20.85
N ALA A 29 -18.31 4.95 -21.52
CA ALA A 29 -18.53 4.54 -22.89
C ALA A 29 -17.63 5.37 -23.81
N CYS A 30 -16.46 4.82 -24.17
CA CYS A 30 -15.65 5.38 -25.23
C CYS A 30 -16.32 5.10 -26.57
N VAL A 31 -16.76 6.19 -27.20
CA VAL A 31 -17.51 6.26 -28.44
C VAL A 31 -16.72 5.67 -29.61
N LEU A 32 -17.42 4.80 -30.35
CA LEU A 32 -17.09 4.28 -31.67
C LEU A 32 -16.74 5.40 -32.66
N GLY A 33 -15.64 5.21 -33.39
CA GLY A 33 -15.25 6.08 -34.50
C GLY A 33 -14.33 5.40 -35.51
N LEU A 34 -14.96 4.84 -36.56
CA LEU A 34 -14.47 4.75 -37.94
C LEU A 34 -13.44 3.66 -38.33
N LEU A 35 -14.00 2.55 -38.82
CA LEU A 35 -13.77 1.93 -40.14
C LEU A 35 -12.45 2.23 -40.87
N GLY A 36 -11.66 1.17 -41.07
CA GLY A 36 -10.67 1.03 -42.14
C GLY A 36 -10.56 -0.44 -42.57
N PRO A 37 -10.63 -0.79 -43.87
CA PRO A 37 -10.88 -2.15 -44.32
C PRO A 37 -9.60 -2.98 -44.54
N THR A 38 -9.78 -4.29 -44.36
CA THR A 38 -9.17 -5.40 -45.11
C THR A 38 -7.65 -5.53 -45.16
N THR A 39 -7.16 -6.64 -44.57
CA THR A 39 -6.30 -7.59 -45.30
C THR A 39 -6.45 -8.97 -44.65
N LEU A 40 -7.18 -9.85 -45.35
CA LEU A 40 -7.05 -11.29 -45.18
C LEU A 40 -5.59 -11.67 -45.46
N SER A 41 -4.94 -12.39 -44.54
CA SER A 41 -3.75 -13.16 -44.86
C SER A 41 -3.88 -14.57 -44.33
N LEU A 42 -3.64 -15.46 -45.28
CA LEU A 42 -3.81 -16.89 -45.31
C LEU A 42 -3.08 -17.62 -44.18
N ILE A 43 -3.72 -18.71 -43.76
CA ILE A 43 -3.15 -19.84 -43.02
C ILE A 43 -2.02 -20.48 -43.84
N ILE A 44 -0.86 -20.72 -43.21
CA ILE A 44 0.08 -21.79 -43.60
C ILE A 44 0.53 -22.51 -42.31
N PRO A 45 0.30 -23.82 -42.15
CA PRO A 45 0.92 -24.62 -41.11
C PRO A 45 2.10 -25.43 -41.67
N GLY A 46 3.17 -25.52 -40.89
CA GLY A 46 4.13 -26.63 -40.96
C GLY A 46 5.54 -26.26 -41.41
N LEU A 47 6.52 -26.63 -40.56
CA LEU A 47 7.88 -27.15 -40.82
C LEU A 47 8.70 -26.83 -39.55
N VAL A 48 8.98 -27.83 -38.71
CA VAL A 48 10.16 -28.71 -38.77
C VAL A 48 11.46 -27.92 -38.63
N GLY A 49 12.22 -28.28 -37.59
CA GLY A 49 13.65 -28.45 -37.76
C GLY A 49 14.57 -27.43 -37.08
N GLU A 50 15.36 -28.00 -36.17
CA GLU A 50 16.80 -27.75 -36.01
C GLU A 50 17.27 -26.65 -35.05
N ASP A 51 17.95 -27.16 -34.02
CA ASP A 51 19.16 -26.62 -33.41
C ASP A 51 19.87 -25.55 -34.24
N LEU A 52 20.33 -24.48 -33.58
CA LEU A 52 21.69 -23.97 -33.78
C LEU A 52 22.05 -22.92 -32.72
N ALA A 53 23.23 -23.15 -32.15
CA ALA A 53 23.97 -22.21 -31.34
C ALA A 53 24.26 -20.89 -32.09
N VAL A 54 24.08 -19.77 -31.40
CA VAL A 54 24.57 -18.44 -31.82
C VAL A 54 25.21 -17.81 -30.59
N LYS A 55 26.53 -17.95 -30.39
CA LYS A 55 27.64 -17.23 -31.05
C LYS A 55 27.67 -15.75 -30.66
N SER A 56 28.63 -15.48 -29.76
CA SER A 56 29.25 -14.20 -29.46
C SER A 56 29.39 -13.29 -30.69
N GLY A 57 28.97 -12.04 -30.54
CA GLY A 57 29.07 -10.99 -31.55
C GLY A 57 29.25 -9.63 -30.90
N MET A 58 30.48 -9.32 -30.50
CA MET A 58 30.99 -7.95 -30.43
C MET A 58 30.73 -7.27 -31.78
N GLY A 59 29.97 -6.18 -31.76
CA GLY A 59 29.68 -5.36 -32.93
C GLY A 59 29.65 -3.89 -32.55
N LEU A 60 30.73 -3.19 -32.87
CA LEU A 60 30.90 -1.74 -32.80
C LEU A 60 29.72 -0.99 -33.43
N MET A 61 29.21 0.04 -32.76
CA MET A 61 28.63 1.18 -33.45
C MET A 61 29.04 2.49 -32.77
N TRP A 62 30.25 2.90 -33.14
CA TRP A 62 30.67 4.29 -33.10
C TRP A 62 29.93 5.05 -34.20
N SER A 63 28.88 5.77 -33.82
CA SER A 63 28.36 6.91 -34.59
C SER A 63 28.19 8.04 -33.57
N PHE A 64 29.24 8.82 -33.32
CA PHE A 64 29.41 10.13 -33.97
C PHE A 64 28.07 10.84 -34.18
N MET A 65 27.60 11.55 -33.16
CA MET A 65 26.74 12.71 -33.37
C MET A 65 27.24 13.87 -32.51
N PRO A 66 27.90 14.88 -33.12
CA PRO A 66 28.40 16.06 -32.43
C PRO A 66 27.27 17.08 -32.27
N TRP A 67 26.57 17.06 -31.14
CA TRP A 67 25.63 18.12 -30.74
C TRP A 67 26.33 19.20 -29.89
N ALA A 68 27.55 19.58 -30.27
CA ALA A 68 28.40 20.49 -29.51
C ALA A 68 28.58 21.88 -30.15
N THR A 69 27.79 22.26 -31.18
CA THR A 69 28.03 23.52 -31.91
C THR A 69 26.81 24.41 -32.14
N MET A 70 25.64 24.13 -31.55
CA MET A 70 24.43 24.94 -31.78
C MET A 70 23.91 25.68 -30.54
N LEU A 71 24.80 26.20 -29.69
CA LEU A 71 24.44 27.12 -28.59
C LEU A 71 25.50 28.23 -28.39
N PHE A 72 26.04 28.77 -29.48
CA PHE A 72 26.99 29.89 -29.47
C PHE A 72 26.48 31.18 -30.13
N PHE A 73 25.19 31.28 -30.45
CA PHE A 73 24.62 32.49 -31.06
C PHE A 73 23.27 32.84 -30.43
N THR A 74 23.31 33.57 -29.30
CA THR A 74 22.30 34.58 -28.90
C THR A 74 22.71 35.32 -27.61
N CYS A 75 24.02 35.56 -27.41
CA CYS A 75 24.50 36.62 -26.53
C CYS A 75 24.69 37.88 -27.38
N LEU A 76 23.66 38.71 -27.57
CA LEU A 76 23.80 40.12 -27.97
C LEU A 76 22.46 40.87 -28.03
N VAL A 77 21.71 40.90 -26.92
CA VAL A 77 20.77 42.01 -26.64
C VAL A 77 20.86 42.33 -25.15
N CYS A 78 21.95 43.00 -24.77
CA CYS A 78 22.08 43.69 -23.50
C CYS A 78 21.21 44.96 -23.53
N GLY A 79 20.08 44.94 -22.82
CA GLY A 79 19.39 46.15 -22.39
C GLY A 79 19.76 46.49 -20.94
N PRO A 80 19.97 47.77 -20.58
CA PRO A 80 20.26 48.16 -19.20
C PRO A 80 19.02 47.98 -18.32
N LEU A 81 19.07 47.01 -17.41
CA LEU A 81 18.08 46.82 -16.35
C LEU A 81 18.17 47.97 -15.35
N ALA A 82 17.12 48.79 -15.32
CA ALA A 82 16.89 49.78 -14.28
C ALA A 82 16.81 49.10 -12.89
N PRO A 83 17.27 49.77 -11.81
CA PRO A 83 17.16 49.23 -10.46
C PRO A 83 15.71 49.34 -9.97
N VAL A 84 14.90 48.30 -10.22
CA VAL A 84 13.59 48.16 -9.60
C VAL A 84 13.82 47.76 -8.13
N LYS A 85 13.87 48.76 -7.25
CA LYS A 85 13.72 48.60 -5.80
C LYS A 85 12.29 48.12 -5.51
N LYS A 86 12.03 46.82 -5.70
CA LYS A 86 10.82 46.18 -5.16
C LYS A 86 11.04 45.96 -3.68
N VAL A 87 10.49 46.87 -2.89
CA VAL A 87 10.16 46.66 -1.48
C VAL A 87 9.30 45.39 -1.44
N ILE A 88 9.91 44.26 -1.07
CA ILE A 88 9.15 43.06 -0.73
C ILE A 88 8.48 43.40 0.59
N PRO A 89 7.14 43.58 0.66
CA PRO A 89 6.48 43.72 1.93
C PRO A 89 6.77 42.44 2.70
N SER A 90 7.42 42.60 3.85
CA SER A 90 7.58 41.58 4.88
C SER A 90 6.27 40.80 4.96
N LEU A 91 6.29 39.55 4.46
CA LEU A 91 5.21 38.59 4.64
C LEU A 91 5.16 38.34 6.14
N LYS A 92 4.37 39.18 6.82
CA LYS A 92 3.93 38.96 8.18
C LYS A 92 3.47 37.51 8.21
N THR A 93 4.25 36.70 8.93
CA THR A 93 3.83 35.45 9.52
C THR A 93 2.42 35.69 10.05
N MET A 94 1.41 35.30 9.26
CA MET A 94 0.04 35.31 9.73
C MET A 94 0.05 34.27 10.83
N VAL A 95 0.10 34.77 12.06
CA VAL A 95 -0.05 33.99 13.27
C VAL A 95 -1.36 33.24 13.08
N LEU A 96 -1.19 31.96 12.80
CA LEU A 96 -2.20 30.95 12.66
C LEU A 96 -3.19 31.15 13.82
N GLY A 97 -4.33 31.75 13.51
CA GLY A 97 -5.41 31.94 14.47
C GLY A 97 -5.68 30.58 15.10
N LYS A 98 -5.64 30.53 16.43
CA LYS A 98 -5.84 29.33 17.24
C LYS A 98 -7.04 28.57 16.69
N ALA A 99 -6.76 27.49 15.96
CA ALA A 99 -7.77 26.78 15.20
C ALA A 99 -8.86 26.31 16.15
N ILE A 100 -10.11 26.52 15.75
CA ILE A 100 -11.27 25.94 16.41
C ILE A 100 -10.99 24.43 16.52
N PRO A 101 -11.07 23.82 17.72
CA PRO A 101 -10.80 22.40 17.87
C PRO A 101 -11.80 21.66 16.99
N GLU A 102 -11.33 21.11 15.88
CA GLU A 102 -12.16 20.28 15.03
C GLU A 102 -12.68 19.11 15.87
N PRO A 103 -13.93 18.66 15.63
CA PRO A 103 -14.46 17.49 16.31
C PRO A 103 -13.42 16.38 16.19
N THR A 104 -13.03 15.82 17.34
CA THR A 104 -11.96 14.81 17.43
C THR A 104 -12.37 13.59 16.61
N ALA A 105 -11.98 13.60 15.34
CA ALA A 105 -12.20 12.48 14.46
C ALA A 105 -11.44 11.29 15.04
N ASP A 106 -12.09 10.14 15.02
CA ASP A 106 -11.53 8.87 15.46
C ASP A 106 -10.25 8.55 14.65
N GLY A 107 -9.10 8.52 15.32
CA GLY A 107 -7.78 8.20 14.73
C GLY A 107 -6.68 9.25 14.95
N VAL A 108 -5.50 8.97 14.39
CA VAL A 108 -4.33 9.86 14.42
C VAL A 108 -4.38 10.80 13.23
N ARG A 109 -4.41 12.11 13.49
CA ARG A 109 -4.35 13.14 12.45
C ARG A 109 -3.00 13.10 11.73
N LEU A 110 -3.00 13.03 10.41
CA LEU A 110 -1.82 13.14 9.57
C LEU A 110 -2.07 14.27 8.57
N VAL A 111 -1.10 15.18 8.41
CA VAL A 111 -1.18 16.25 7.41
C VAL A 111 -0.10 16.02 6.38
N PHE A 112 -0.50 15.97 5.12
CA PHE A 112 0.38 15.85 3.97
C PHE A 112 0.36 17.16 3.18
N ASP A 113 1.50 17.57 2.65
CA ASP A 113 1.63 18.62 1.65
C ASP A 113 1.59 18.00 0.25
N ASP A 114 0.54 18.33 -0.49
CA ASP A 114 0.27 17.97 -1.89
C ASP A 114 0.55 19.21 -2.74
N HIS A 115 1.82 19.42 -3.08
CA HIS A 115 2.29 20.56 -3.89
C HIS A 115 1.86 21.95 -3.35
N GLY A 116 1.96 22.16 -2.04
CA GLY A 116 1.55 23.40 -1.37
C GLY A 116 0.12 23.36 -0.83
N MET A 117 -0.66 22.32 -1.13
CA MET A 117 -2.00 22.10 -0.56
C MET A 117 -1.94 21.12 0.60
N ALA A 118 -2.35 21.57 1.79
CA ALA A 118 -2.46 20.70 2.95
C ALA A 118 -3.64 19.73 2.82
N ARG A 119 -3.36 18.43 2.89
CA ARG A 119 -4.32 17.32 2.94
C ARG A 119 -4.30 16.71 4.34
N THR A 120 -5.40 16.82 5.07
CA THR A 120 -5.55 16.19 6.39
C THR A 120 -6.27 14.86 6.24
N VAL A 121 -5.70 13.80 6.80
CA VAL A 121 -6.32 12.46 6.89
C VAL A 121 -6.26 11.98 8.35
N TYR A 122 -7.14 11.04 8.72
CA TYR A 122 -7.20 10.48 10.07
C TYR A 122 -6.99 8.97 10.00
N ALA A 123 -5.84 8.51 10.49
CA ALA A 123 -5.46 7.10 10.44
C ALA A 123 -6.07 6.33 11.60
N LYS A 124 -6.77 5.24 11.28
CA LYS A 124 -7.43 4.37 12.27
C LYS A 124 -6.71 3.06 12.53
N TYR A 125 -5.77 2.68 11.66
CA TYR A 125 -5.06 1.41 11.73
C TYR A 125 -3.54 1.59 11.59
N ARG A 126 -2.78 0.61 12.10
CA ARG A 126 -1.32 0.49 11.92
C ARG A 126 -0.93 -0.81 11.19
N PRO A 127 0.19 -0.84 10.45
CA PRO A 127 0.97 0.31 10.00
C PRO A 127 0.26 1.08 8.86
N LEU A 128 0.79 2.24 8.47
CA LEU A 128 0.31 2.96 7.28
C LEU A 128 0.72 2.29 5.96
N GLY A 129 1.84 1.57 5.93
CA GLY A 129 2.39 0.98 4.71
C GLY A 129 2.95 2.01 3.72
N ILE A 130 3.50 3.13 4.22
CA ILE A 130 4.16 4.16 3.42
C ILE A 130 5.66 3.85 3.36
N VAL A 131 6.25 3.96 2.17
CA VAL A 131 7.70 3.92 1.97
C VAL A 131 8.19 5.36 1.78
N HIS A 132 9.18 5.76 2.57
CA HIS A 132 9.80 7.09 2.50
C HIS A 132 11.19 6.99 1.87
N ALA A 133 11.62 8.06 1.21
CA ALA A 133 13.03 8.22 0.86
C ALA A 133 13.88 8.32 2.14
N ALA A 134 15.10 7.76 2.11
CA ALA A 134 16.02 7.81 3.25
C ALA A 134 16.53 9.24 3.55
N THR A 135 16.45 10.13 2.56
CA THR A 135 16.88 11.53 2.65
C THR A 135 15.68 12.44 2.86
N ALA A 136 15.80 13.39 3.81
CA ALA A 136 14.84 14.49 3.89
C ALA A 136 14.77 15.23 2.55
N PRO A 137 13.58 15.69 2.10
CA PRO A 137 12.29 15.74 2.80
C PRO A 137 11.55 14.40 2.88
N ASN A 138 10.66 14.26 3.88
CA ASN A 138 9.84 13.06 4.16
C ASN A 138 8.70 12.87 3.14
N VAL A 139 9.09 12.67 1.88
CA VAL A 139 8.19 12.46 0.74
C VAL A 139 7.84 10.97 0.63
N VAL A 140 6.56 10.70 0.35
CA VAL A 140 6.07 9.36 0.03
C VAL A 140 6.70 8.92 -1.29
N SER A 141 7.61 7.95 -1.26
CA SER A 141 8.26 7.40 -2.45
C SER A 141 7.53 6.17 -3.00
N GLY A 142 6.70 5.53 -2.18
CA GLY A 142 5.96 4.34 -2.57
C GLY A 142 5.16 3.76 -1.41
N PHE A 143 4.67 2.54 -1.60
CA PHE A 143 3.81 1.85 -0.64
C PHE A 143 4.26 0.39 -0.49
N SER A 144 4.10 -0.16 0.72
CA SER A 144 4.26 -1.59 0.95
C SER A 144 3.06 -2.37 0.39
N ILE A 145 3.21 -3.70 0.28
CA ILE A 145 2.08 -4.59 0.00
C ILE A 145 1.02 -4.38 1.09
N ASN A 146 -0.25 -4.34 0.70
CA ASN A 146 -1.38 -4.09 1.60
C ASN A 146 -1.27 -2.75 2.37
N SER A 147 -0.91 -1.67 1.67
CA SER A 147 -0.80 -0.35 2.27
C SER A 147 -2.15 0.28 2.60
N TYR A 148 -2.43 0.44 3.90
CA TYR A 148 -3.61 1.14 4.41
C TYR A 148 -3.69 2.60 3.93
N ALA A 149 -2.55 3.30 3.91
CA ALA A 149 -2.49 4.70 3.47
C ALA A 149 -2.91 4.87 2.00
N LYS A 150 -2.54 3.92 1.14
CA LYS A 150 -2.93 3.90 -0.27
C LYS A 150 -4.39 3.50 -0.45
N ALA A 151 -4.82 2.42 0.21
CA ALA A 151 -6.12 1.80 -0.03
C ALA A 151 -7.29 2.63 0.54
N GLU A 152 -7.16 3.13 1.77
CA GLU A 152 -8.28 3.77 2.49
C GLU A 152 -8.08 5.28 2.68
N LEU A 153 -6.85 5.73 2.93
CA LEU A 153 -6.59 7.17 3.16
C LEU A 153 -6.38 7.96 1.86
N GLY A 154 -6.21 7.28 0.72
CA GLY A 154 -6.00 7.91 -0.58
C GLY A 154 -4.70 8.72 -0.67
N VAL A 155 -3.71 8.42 0.16
CA VAL A 155 -2.38 9.06 0.12
C VAL A 155 -1.70 8.70 -1.21
N GLN A 156 -1.00 9.65 -1.81
CA GLN A 156 -0.34 9.48 -3.11
C GLN A 156 1.18 9.63 -3.01
N VAL A 157 1.88 9.05 -3.99
CA VAL A 157 3.34 9.22 -4.15
C VAL A 157 3.63 10.70 -4.44
N GLY A 158 4.69 11.23 -3.85
CA GLY A 158 5.08 12.64 -3.97
C GLY A 158 4.53 13.54 -2.87
N TRP A 159 3.53 13.09 -2.10
CA TRP A 159 3.04 13.84 -0.94
C TRP A 159 4.10 13.89 0.16
N ARG A 160 4.23 15.04 0.84
CA ARG A 160 5.19 15.22 1.94
C ARG A 160 4.47 15.22 3.28
N LEU A 161 4.82 14.31 4.19
CA LEU A 161 4.22 14.29 5.54
C LEU A 161 4.76 15.47 6.37
N THR A 162 3.86 16.37 6.79
CA THR A 162 4.21 17.61 7.52
C THR A 162 3.74 17.61 8.98
N CYS A 163 2.68 16.88 9.34
CA CYS A 163 2.25 16.77 10.75
C CYS A 163 1.82 15.35 11.12
N ILE A 164 2.08 14.94 12.36
CA ILE A 164 1.56 13.71 12.98
C ILE A 164 0.94 14.08 14.34
N GLY A 165 -0.37 13.91 14.48
CA GLY A 165 -1.15 14.43 15.60
C GLY A 165 -1.00 15.94 15.72
N ASP A 166 -0.46 16.36 16.87
CA ASP A 166 -0.12 17.76 17.18
C ASP A 166 1.36 18.09 16.94
N ALA A 167 2.17 17.11 16.54
CA ALA A 167 3.59 17.31 16.26
C ALA A 167 3.79 17.81 14.81
N ASP A 168 4.39 19.00 14.70
CA ASP A 168 4.82 19.57 13.42
C ASP A 168 6.20 19.04 13.01
N LEU A 169 6.35 18.68 11.74
CA LEU A 169 7.56 18.13 11.13
C LEU A 169 8.25 19.11 10.18
N VAL A 170 7.76 20.34 10.04
CA VAL A 170 8.28 21.37 9.10
C VAL A 170 9.77 21.70 9.34
N GLY A 171 10.31 21.45 10.53
CA GLY A 171 11.74 21.57 10.85
C GLY A 171 12.63 20.43 10.33
N GLY A 172 12.05 19.41 9.70
CA GLY A 172 12.76 18.24 9.16
C GLY A 172 13.22 17.28 10.26
N LEU A 173 12.36 16.35 10.65
CA LEU A 173 12.85 15.15 11.35
C LEU A 173 13.58 14.26 10.33
N GLY A 174 14.77 13.79 10.70
CA GLY A 174 15.41 12.69 9.98
C GLY A 174 14.55 11.43 10.01
N PHE A 175 14.87 10.45 9.16
CA PHE A 175 14.11 9.22 9.00
C PHE A 175 13.77 8.53 10.34
N GLU A 176 14.76 8.39 11.23
CA GLU A 176 14.58 7.77 12.55
C GLU A 176 13.59 8.54 13.43
N GLY A 177 13.68 9.88 13.45
CA GLY A 177 12.75 10.73 14.21
C GLY A 177 11.32 10.64 13.68
N LEU A 178 11.15 10.57 12.36
CA LEU A 178 9.85 10.38 11.73
C LEU A 178 9.25 9.01 12.10
N THR A 179 10.02 7.93 11.94
CA THR A 179 9.56 6.57 12.27
C THR A 179 9.21 6.44 13.75
N GLY A 180 10.03 7.02 14.63
CA GLY A 180 9.76 7.07 16.07
C GLY A 180 8.47 7.82 16.41
N ALA A 181 8.23 8.97 15.77
CA ALA A 181 7.00 9.74 15.95
C ALA A 181 5.76 8.96 15.46
N LEU A 182 5.81 8.39 14.25
CA LEU A 182 4.72 7.55 13.73
C LEU A 182 4.44 6.38 14.66
N HIS A 183 5.47 5.63 15.06
CA HIS A 183 5.32 4.48 15.95
C HIS A 183 4.71 4.88 17.30
N LYS A 184 5.14 6.01 17.87
CA LYS A 184 4.60 6.52 19.13
C LYS A 184 3.12 6.88 19.01
N HIS A 185 2.73 7.64 18.00
CA HIS A 185 1.35 8.11 17.84
C HIS A 185 0.39 6.99 17.42
N MET A 186 0.88 5.99 16.70
CA MET A 186 0.03 4.91 16.16
C MET A 186 0.02 3.65 17.02
N ARG A 187 0.81 3.58 18.10
CA ARG A 187 0.98 2.36 18.91
C ARG A 187 -0.34 1.71 19.32
N ASP A 188 -1.29 2.53 19.74
CA ASP A 188 -2.56 2.09 20.31
C ASP A 188 -3.64 1.83 19.25
N LEU A 189 -3.33 2.06 17.97
CA LEU A 189 -4.24 1.76 16.88
C LEU A 189 -4.29 0.25 16.61
N PRO A 190 -5.46 -0.29 16.21
CA PRO A 190 -5.59 -1.68 15.76
C PRO A 190 -4.73 -1.95 14.52
N VAL A 191 -4.36 -3.20 14.33
CA VAL A 191 -3.59 -3.64 13.15
C VAL A 191 -4.49 -3.65 11.91
N TRP A 192 -3.98 -3.15 10.78
CA TRP A 192 -4.62 -3.25 9.48
C TRP A 192 -4.60 -4.72 9.02
N PRO A 193 -5.76 -5.36 8.80
CA PRO A 193 -5.81 -6.76 8.40
C PRO A 193 -5.11 -6.99 7.07
N LEU A 194 -4.43 -8.13 6.95
CA LEU A 194 -3.85 -8.63 5.72
C LEU A 194 -4.85 -9.56 5.02
N PRO A 195 -5.52 -9.13 3.95
CA PRO A 195 -6.38 -10.01 3.18
C PRO A 195 -5.52 -10.92 2.29
N LEU A 196 -5.72 -12.22 2.41
CA LEU A 196 -5.22 -13.24 1.51
C LEU A 196 -6.38 -13.87 0.76
N GLN A 197 -6.21 -14.12 -0.54
CA GLN A 197 -7.22 -14.77 -1.36
C GLN A 197 -6.79 -16.19 -1.69
N PHE A 198 -7.69 -17.15 -1.52
CA PHE A 198 -7.45 -18.55 -1.79
C PHE A 198 -8.47 -19.09 -2.80
N ALA A 199 -8.02 -19.93 -3.73
CA ALA A 199 -8.87 -20.74 -4.59
C ALA A 199 -8.97 -22.16 -4.02
N GLU A 200 -10.19 -22.62 -3.77
CA GLU A 200 -10.47 -23.99 -3.36
C GLU A 200 -10.48 -24.92 -4.58
N GLN A 201 -10.16 -26.21 -4.39
CA GLN A 201 -10.05 -27.15 -5.51
C GLN A 201 -11.38 -27.39 -6.25
N HIS A 202 -12.51 -27.28 -5.54
CA HIS A 202 -13.85 -27.55 -6.07
C HIS A 202 -14.75 -26.31 -6.14
N SER A 203 -14.24 -25.14 -5.75
CA SER A 203 -14.97 -23.88 -5.82
C SER A 203 -14.46 -23.04 -6.98
N SER A 204 -15.37 -22.46 -7.75
CA SER A 204 -15.04 -21.42 -8.73
C SER A 204 -14.83 -20.05 -8.09
N GLU A 205 -15.35 -19.85 -6.88
CA GLU A 205 -15.30 -18.58 -6.18
C GLU A 205 -14.12 -18.54 -5.20
N PRO A 206 -13.21 -17.57 -5.35
CA PRO A 206 -12.08 -17.45 -4.45
C PRO A 206 -12.53 -16.90 -3.09
N LYS A 207 -12.02 -17.47 -2.01
CA LYS A 207 -12.30 -17.05 -0.63
C LYS A 207 -11.28 -16.03 -0.16
N MET A 208 -11.74 -14.90 0.37
CA MET A 208 -10.91 -13.88 0.99
C MET A 208 -10.89 -14.08 2.51
N ILE A 209 -9.69 -14.15 3.09
CA ILE A 209 -9.48 -14.34 4.53
C ILE A 209 -8.53 -13.26 5.03
N GLU A 210 -8.89 -12.62 6.14
CA GLU A 210 -8.14 -11.52 6.73
C GLU A 210 -7.33 -11.99 7.95
N PHE A 211 -6.05 -11.60 8.00
CA PHE A 211 -5.15 -11.96 9.09
C PHE A 211 -4.63 -10.72 9.82
N VAL A 212 -4.65 -10.76 11.15
CA VAL A 212 -4.12 -9.68 12.01
C VAL A 212 -2.89 -10.08 12.83
N GLU A 213 -2.51 -11.37 12.79
CA GLU A 213 -1.44 -11.94 13.61
C GLU A 213 -0.41 -12.74 12.78
N ARG A 214 0.82 -12.86 13.28
CA ARG A 214 1.90 -13.71 12.75
C ARG A 214 2.48 -14.64 13.82
N PRO A 215 2.99 -15.83 13.47
CA PRO A 215 3.00 -16.43 12.14
C PRO A 215 1.59 -16.89 11.72
N LEU A 216 1.33 -16.94 10.41
CA LEU A 216 0.02 -17.37 9.89
C LEU A 216 -0.27 -18.86 10.12
N GLY A 217 0.79 -19.69 10.17
CA GLY A 217 0.68 -21.15 10.30
C GLY A 217 0.43 -21.92 9.01
N LEU A 218 0.71 -21.32 7.85
CA LEU A 218 0.59 -21.97 6.54
C LEU A 218 1.91 -22.67 6.16
N VAL A 219 1.81 -23.93 5.72
CA VAL A 219 2.92 -24.68 5.12
C VAL A 219 2.63 -24.86 3.63
N PHE A 220 3.49 -24.35 2.75
CA PHE A 220 3.32 -24.46 1.30
C PHE A 220 4.07 -25.65 0.71
N ASN A 221 3.52 -26.26 -0.33
CA ASN A 221 4.22 -27.28 -1.11
C ASN A 221 5.26 -26.62 -2.04
N PRO A 222 6.57 -26.90 -1.91
CA PRO A 222 7.59 -26.30 -2.78
C PRO A 222 7.41 -26.62 -4.27
N ARG A 223 6.69 -27.70 -4.60
CA ARG A 223 6.44 -28.14 -5.99
C ARG A 223 5.33 -27.34 -6.67
N SER A 224 4.16 -27.22 -6.04
CA SER A 224 3.02 -26.46 -6.58
C SER A 224 3.07 -24.96 -6.25
N ARG A 225 4.04 -24.53 -5.41
CA ARG A 225 4.41 -23.15 -5.05
C ARG A 225 3.35 -22.36 -4.30
N THR A 226 2.09 -22.40 -4.74
CA THR A 226 0.96 -21.62 -4.20
C THR A 226 -0.01 -22.46 -3.38
N GLU A 227 0.11 -23.78 -3.42
CA GLU A 227 -0.78 -24.70 -2.70
C GLU A 227 -0.37 -24.88 -1.24
N VAL A 228 -1.34 -24.75 -0.35
CA VAL A 228 -1.21 -25.05 1.08
C VAL A 228 -1.09 -26.56 1.23
N HIS A 229 0.07 -27.03 1.66
CA HIS A 229 0.34 -28.44 1.95
C HIS A 229 -0.22 -28.85 3.31
N ASP A 230 0.01 -28.03 4.33
CA ASP A 230 -0.33 -28.32 5.72
C ASP A 230 -0.58 -27.02 6.50
N ILE A 231 -1.22 -27.14 7.65
CA ILE A 231 -1.58 -26.02 8.52
C ILE A 231 -1.20 -26.37 9.95
N HIS A 232 -0.43 -25.49 10.60
CA HIS A 232 -0.05 -25.68 11.99
C HIS A 232 -1.26 -25.58 12.93
N ASP A 233 -1.32 -26.48 13.92
CA ASP A 233 -2.35 -26.45 14.96
C ASP A 233 -2.32 -25.16 15.78
N ASN A 234 -3.51 -24.70 16.20
CA ASN A 234 -3.77 -23.46 16.93
C ASN A 234 -3.30 -22.18 16.22
N SER A 235 -2.97 -22.26 14.93
CA SER A 235 -2.54 -21.10 14.16
C SER A 235 -3.71 -20.22 13.70
N PRO A 236 -3.47 -18.94 13.35
CA PRO A 236 -4.48 -18.09 12.72
C PRO A 236 -5.12 -18.75 11.49
N ALA A 237 -4.35 -19.38 10.62
CA ALA A 237 -4.89 -20.06 9.42
C ALA A 237 -5.89 -21.18 9.75
N GLN A 238 -5.64 -21.96 10.81
CA GLN A 238 -6.58 -22.98 11.26
C GLN A 238 -7.88 -22.37 11.80
N ARG A 239 -7.77 -21.28 12.59
CA ARG A 239 -8.94 -20.58 13.15
C ARG A 239 -9.83 -19.95 12.08
N GLU A 240 -9.22 -19.41 11.03
CA GLU A 240 -9.93 -18.86 9.86
C GLU A 240 -10.45 -19.95 8.90
N GLY A 241 -10.20 -21.22 9.20
CA GLY A 241 -10.71 -22.36 8.42
C GLY A 241 -10.08 -22.50 7.04
N VAL A 242 -8.81 -22.08 6.88
CA VAL A 242 -8.00 -22.45 5.71
C VAL A 242 -7.83 -23.98 5.72
N GLN A 243 -7.79 -24.61 4.54
CA GLN A 243 -7.61 -26.06 4.43
C GLN A 243 -6.42 -26.42 3.53
N PRO A 244 -5.75 -27.57 3.76
CA PRO A 244 -4.80 -28.13 2.80
C PRO A 244 -5.42 -28.31 1.41
N GLY A 245 -4.62 -28.12 0.36
CA GLY A 245 -5.03 -28.16 -1.05
C GLY A 245 -5.55 -26.83 -1.61
N TRP A 246 -5.82 -25.83 -0.76
CA TRP A 246 -6.16 -24.48 -1.23
C TRP A 246 -4.96 -23.80 -1.86
N ARG A 247 -5.19 -23.02 -2.93
CA ARG A 247 -4.13 -22.28 -3.62
C ARG A 247 -4.21 -20.80 -3.31
N LEU A 248 -3.12 -20.22 -2.83
CA LEU A 248 -2.99 -18.78 -2.62
C LEU A 248 -2.94 -18.06 -3.98
N THR A 249 -3.94 -17.22 -4.24
CA THR A 249 -4.08 -16.47 -5.49
C THR A 249 -3.71 -14.99 -5.35
N LYS A 250 -3.87 -14.40 -4.16
CA LYS A 250 -3.59 -12.98 -3.93
C LYS A 250 -3.10 -12.71 -2.51
N ILE A 251 -2.16 -11.77 -2.37
CA ILE A 251 -1.62 -11.25 -1.10
C ILE A 251 -1.86 -9.75 -1.06
N GLY A 252 -2.88 -9.29 -0.32
CA GLY A 252 -3.23 -7.87 -0.31
C GLY A 252 -3.65 -7.37 -1.70
N ASP A 253 -2.92 -6.38 -2.21
CA ASP A 253 -3.05 -5.84 -3.56
C ASP A 253 -2.18 -6.56 -4.61
N TYR A 254 -1.37 -7.55 -4.20
CA TYR A 254 -0.44 -8.28 -5.08
C TYR A 254 -1.04 -9.60 -5.56
N ASP A 255 -1.14 -9.79 -6.88
CA ASP A 255 -1.60 -11.02 -7.52
C ASP A 255 -0.46 -12.04 -7.62
N VAL A 256 -0.74 -13.31 -7.33
CA VAL A 256 0.23 -14.41 -7.32
C VAL A 256 0.20 -15.23 -8.62
N HIS A 257 -0.83 -15.06 -9.47
CA HIS A 257 -1.02 -15.86 -10.68
C HIS A 257 0.05 -15.68 -11.76
N GLU A 258 0.85 -14.60 -11.72
CA GLU A 258 1.81 -14.24 -12.77
C GLU A 258 3.16 -14.97 -12.64
N ASN A 259 3.26 -16.26 -13.02
CA ASN A 259 4.54 -16.97 -13.24
C ASN A 259 5.66 -16.82 -12.16
N HIS A 260 5.31 -16.45 -10.94
CA HIS A 260 6.30 -16.12 -9.92
C HIS A 260 7.04 -17.37 -9.43
N GLY A 261 8.32 -17.20 -9.13
CA GLY A 261 9.12 -18.20 -8.45
C GLY A 261 8.59 -18.43 -7.03
N PHE A 262 8.72 -19.65 -6.50
CA PHE A 262 8.34 -19.92 -5.09
C PHE A 262 9.08 -18.98 -4.12
N SER A 263 10.36 -18.70 -4.39
CA SER A 263 11.17 -17.75 -3.60
C SER A 263 10.60 -16.34 -3.58
N GLU A 264 10.08 -15.88 -4.72
CA GLU A 264 9.48 -14.56 -4.87
C GLU A 264 8.16 -14.50 -4.08
N LEU A 265 7.29 -15.51 -4.24
CA LEU A 265 6.07 -15.64 -3.44
C LEU A 265 6.36 -15.55 -1.94
N ILE A 266 7.30 -16.36 -1.43
CA ILE A 266 7.68 -16.36 -0.02
C ILE A 266 8.26 -15.00 0.41
N THR A 267 8.98 -14.31 -0.49
CA THR A 267 9.49 -12.96 -0.22
C THR A 267 8.36 -11.94 -0.09
N HIS A 268 7.38 -11.96 -0.99
CA HIS A 268 6.19 -11.09 -0.91
C HIS A 268 5.36 -11.39 0.33
N LEU A 269 5.12 -12.67 0.60
CA LEU A 269 4.36 -13.11 1.77
C LEU A 269 5.05 -12.69 3.07
N LYS A 270 6.36 -12.86 3.20
CA LYS A 270 7.13 -12.39 4.36
C LYS A 270 7.03 -10.87 4.55
N ARG A 271 7.14 -10.10 3.47
CA ARG A 271 6.99 -8.63 3.52
C ARG A 271 5.58 -8.20 3.93
N ALA A 272 4.55 -8.89 3.45
CA ALA A 272 3.17 -8.60 3.79
C ALA A 272 2.81 -8.95 5.25
N ILE A 273 3.40 -10.04 5.79
CA ILE A 273 3.15 -10.50 7.16
C ILE A 273 3.96 -9.70 8.19
N GLN A 274 5.14 -9.20 7.84
CA GLN A 274 6.04 -8.49 8.76
C GLN A 274 5.35 -7.46 9.67
N PRO A 275 4.38 -6.65 9.19
CA PRO A 275 3.76 -5.63 10.02
C PRO A 275 2.63 -6.12 10.95
N LEU A 276 2.25 -7.40 10.87
CA LEU A 276 1.24 -8.00 11.75
C LEU A 276 1.80 -8.21 13.16
N ASP A 277 0.90 -8.23 14.14
CA ASP A 277 1.25 -8.47 15.55
C ASP A 277 1.67 -9.93 15.76
N GLU A 278 2.57 -10.18 16.71
CA GLU A 278 2.99 -11.56 17.02
C GLU A 278 1.90 -12.27 17.83
N ALA A 279 1.42 -13.41 17.34
CA ALA A 279 0.46 -14.25 18.02
C ALA A 279 0.95 -14.60 19.43
N GLY A 280 0.09 -14.43 20.43
CA GLY A 280 0.42 -14.67 21.83
C GLY A 280 1.17 -13.52 22.53
N LYS A 281 1.68 -12.53 21.80
CA LYS A 281 2.05 -11.24 22.40
C LYS A 281 0.84 -10.33 22.30
N ILE A 282 0.00 -10.37 23.33
CA ILE A 282 -1.07 -9.38 23.53
C ILE A 282 -0.44 -8.00 23.33
N SER A 283 -0.96 -7.22 22.38
CA SER A 283 -0.53 -5.86 22.09
C SER A 283 -0.30 -5.12 23.44
N PRO A 284 0.91 -4.61 23.71
CA PRO A 284 1.29 -4.14 25.04
C PRO A 284 0.62 -2.80 25.34
N GLY A 285 -0.68 -2.82 25.63
CA GLY A 285 -1.36 -1.80 26.40
C GLY A 285 -0.95 -1.88 27.88
N ILE A 286 0.37 -1.86 28.16
CA ILE A 286 1.06 -2.18 29.43
C ILE A 286 1.47 -3.65 29.52
N GLN A 287 2.74 -3.95 29.19
CA GLN A 287 3.66 -4.69 30.07
C GLN A 287 5.12 -4.30 29.73
N ILE A 288 5.78 -3.63 30.67
CA ILE A 288 7.24 -3.56 30.75
C ILE A 288 7.65 -4.82 31.53
N ALA A 289 8.30 -5.76 30.85
CA ALA A 289 9.08 -6.79 31.51
C ALA A 289 10.45 -6.84 30.83
N ILE A 290 11.41 -6.15 31.44
CA ILE A 290 12.82 -6.47 31.30
C ILE A 290 13.03 -7.71 32.16
N VAL A 291 13.43 -8.82 31.54
CA VAL A 291 14.06 -9.92 32.28
C VAL A 291 15.33 -10.28 31.51
N ASN A 292 16.43 -10.26 32.28
CA ASN A 292 17.83 -10.30 31.87
C ASN A 292 18.22 -11.42 30.90
#